data_AF-A0AAD7TV65-F1
#
_entry.id   AF-A0AAD7TV65-F1
#
_cell.length_a   1.000
_cell.length_b   1.000
_cell.length_c   1.000
_cell.angle_alpha   90.00
_cell.angle_beta   90.00
_cell.angle_gamma   90.00
#
_symmetry.space_group_name_H-M   'P 1'
#
loop_
_entity.id
_entity.type
_entity.pdbx_description
1 polymer ?
#
loop_
_entity_poly.entity_id
_entity_poly.type
_entity_poly.pdbx_seq_one_letter_code
_entity_poly.pdbx_strand_id
1 'polypeptide(L)'
;MSEQAAAGKLAAQADDAGGVLTKLIITALALGIAPLSSYFLSRDYLWAGNTIYAALTAIFAANLVLVLYIVGAVREESRLRAREKQQSESKKDR
;
A
#
# COMPACT_ATOMS: atom_id res chain seq x y z
N MET A 1 -9.37 31.61 17.66
CA MET A 1 -9.42 30.22 18.16
C MET A 1 -9.89 29.21 17.11
N SER A 2 -10.80 29.55 16.18
CA SER A 2 -11.26 28.63 15.12
C SER A 2 -10.27 28.44 13.95
N GLU A 3 -9.55 29.48 13.54
CA GLU A 3 -8.57 29.40 12.44
C GLU A 3 -7.34 28.55 12.77
N GLN A 4 -6.83 28.64 14.01
CA GLN A 4 -5.73 27.79 14.48
C GLN A 4 -6.14 26.30 14.56
N ALA A 5 -7.40 26.01 14.86
CA ALA A 5 -7.94 24.64 14.84
C ALA A 5 -8.13 24.10 13.42
N ALA A 6 -8.47 24.96 12.45
CA ALA A 6 -8.54 24.58 11.03
C ALA A 6 -7.14 24.33 10.45
N ALA A 7 -6.18 25.21 10.74
CA ALA A 7 -4.78 25.05 10.33
C ALA A 7 -4.14 23.79 10.93
N GLY A 8 -4.41 23.47 12.19
CA GLY A 8 -3.93 22.24 12.83
C GLY A 8 -4.50 20.95 12.22
N LYS A 9 -5.77 20.97 11.77
CA LYS A 9 -6.38 19.84 11.04
C LYS A 9 -5.77 19.66 9.64
N LEU A 10 -5.52 20.75 8.93
CA LEU A 10 -4.88 20.73 7.61
C LEU A 10 -3.45 20.18 7.69
N ALA A 11 -2.68 20.60 8.71
CA ALA A 11 -1.34 20.09 8.94
C ALA A 11 -1.34 18.59 9.29
N ALA A 12 -2.26 18.14 10.15
CA ALA A 12 -2.40 16.72 10.48
C ALA A 12 -2.84 15.87 9.27
N GLN A 13 -3.74 16.40 8.43
CA GLN A 13 -4.22 15.72 7.22
C GLN A 13 -3.13 15.62 6.14
N ALA A 14 -2.24 16.61 6.06
CA ALA A 14 -1.07 16.57 5.18
C ALA A 14 -0.04 15.52 5.63
N ASP A 15 0.16 15.35 6.94
CA ASP A 15 1.06 14.34 7.51
C ASP A 15 0.57 12.90 7.22
N ASP A 16 -0.75 12.65 7.30
CA ASP A 16 -1.33 11.35 6.92
C ASP A 16 -1.31 11.13 5.39
N ALA A 17 -1.48 12.18 4.58
CA ALA A 17 -1.50 12.07 3.11
C ALA A 17 -0.14 11.66 2.52
N GLY A 18 0.98 12.07 3.12
CA GLY A 18 2.33 11.72 2.64
C GLY A 18 2.63 10.22 2.71
N GLY A 19 2.14 9.54 3.75
CA GLY A 19 2.29 8.10 3.92
C GLY A 19 1.52 7.29 2.88
N VAL A 20 0.30 7.72 2.56
CA VAL A 20 -0.57 7.06 1.58
C VAL A 20 -0.03 7.21 0.16
N LEU A 21 0.41 8.43 -0.22
CA LEU A 21 0.96 8.68 -1.55
C LEU A 21 2.20 7.81 -1.82
N THR A 22 3.09 7.71 -0.83
CA THR A 22 4.30 6.89 -0.95
C THR A 22 3.95 5.42 -1.17
N LYS A 23 2.96 4.88 -0.44
CA LYS A 23 2.51 3.50 -0.59
C LYS A 23 1.84 3.24 -1.94
N LEU A 24 1.05 4.18 -2.44
CA LEU A 24 0.43 4.10 -3.76
C LEU A 24 1.50 4.04 -4.86
N ILE A 25 2.51 4.91 -4.78
CA ILE A 25 3.64 4.92 -5.73
C ILE A 25 4.40 3.60 -5.67
N ILE A 26 4.77 3.13 -4.48
CA ILE A 26 5.48 1.85 -4.31
C ILE A 26 4.66 0.69 -4.85
N THR A 27 3.35 0.65 -4.58
CA THR A 27 2.47 -0.42 -5.07
C THR A 27 2.34 -0.38 -6.58
N ALA A 28 2.17 0.80 -7.17
CA ALA A 28 2.10 0.96 -8.62
C ALA A 28 3.39 0.48 -9.30
N LEU A 29 4.55 0.86 -8.75
CA LEU A 29 5.85 0.37 -9.22
C LEU A 29 5.98 -1.14 -9.03
N ALA A 30 5.59 -1.68 -7.88
CA ALA A 30 5.64 -3.11 -7.59
C ALA A 30 4.77 -3.93 -8.56
N LEU A 31 3.61 -3.41 -8.96
CA LEU A 31 2.71 -4.09 -9.89
C LEU A 31 3.30 -4.20 -11.31
N GLY A 32 4.18 -3.28 -11.70
CA GLY A 32 4.95 -3.41 -12.95
C GLY A 32 6.19 -4.27 -12.75
N ILE A 33 7.04 -3.90 -11.80
CA ILE A 33 8.38 -4.46 -11.64
C ILE A 33 8.32 -5.93 -11.19
N ALA A 34 7.48 -6.29 -10.21
CA ALA A 34 7.50 -7.64 -9.65
C ALA A 34 7.01 -8.72 -10.64
N PRO A 35 5.89 -8.54 -11.37
CA PRO A 35 5.46 -9.51 -12.39
C PRO A 35 6.41 -9.58 -13.58
N LEU A 36 6.94 -8.43 -14.04
CA LEU A 36 7.93 -8.42 -15.12
C LEU A 36 9.22 -9.13 -14.70
N SER A 37 9.74 -8.85 -13.51
CA SER A 37 10.92 -9.52 -12.98
C SER A 37 10.66 -11.01 -12.82
N SER A 38 9.49 -11.39 -12.30
CA SER A 38 9.08 -12.79 -12.16
C SER A 38 9.00 -13.49 -13.53
N TYR A 39 8.48 -12.83 -14.57
CA TYR A 39 8.44 -13.37 -15.93
C TYR A 39 9.84 -13.68 -16.46
N PHE A 40 10.73 -12.69 -16.50
CA PHE A 40 12.06 -12.86 -17.09
C PHE A 40 12.92 -13.83 -16.26
N LEU A 41 12.87 -13.73 -14.93
CA LEU A 41 13.64 -14.59 -14.05
C LEU A 41 13.18 -16.05 -14.14
N SER A 42 11.86 -16.30 -14.16
CA SER A 42 11.33 -17.66 -14.30
C SER A 42 11.57 -18.24 -15.70
N ARG A 43 11.49 -17.41 -16.75
CA ARG A 43 11.80 -17.83 -18.12
C ARG A 43 13.22 -18.36 -18.26
N ASP A 44 14.20 -17.65 -17.70
CA ASP A 44 15.61 -17.98 -17.89
C ASP A 44 16.11 -19.08 -16.92
N TYR A 45 15.60 -19.13 -15.68
CA TYR A 45 16.13 -20.06 -14.66
C TYR A 45 15.24 -21.28 -14.39
N LEU A 46 13.93 -21.20 -14.56
CA LEU A 46 13.00 -22.28 -14.15
C LEU A 46 12.44 -23.07 -15.32
N TRP A 47 12.19 -22.40 -16.46
CA TRP A 47 11.38 -22.96 -17.54
C TRP A 47 12.12 -23.07 -18.88
N ALA A 48 13.45 -22.88 -18.90
CA ALA A 48 14.32 -23.04 -20.08
C ALA A 48 13.79 -22.33 -21.36
N GLY A 49 13.26 -21.13 -21.19
CA GLY A 49 12.72 -20.33 -22.30
C GLY A 49 11.24 -20.56 -22.64
N ASN A 50 10.53 -21.47 -21.96
CA ASN A 50 9.09 -21.65 -22.19
C ASN A 50 8.28 -20.46 -21.67
N THR A 51 7.74 -19.68 -22.62
CA THR A 51 7.04 -18.43 -22.36
C THR A 51 5.68 -18.61 -21.70
N ILE A 52 5.03 -19.77 -21.85
CA ILE A 52 3.72 -20.05 -21.26
C ILE A 52 3.83 -20.22 -19.74
N TYR A 53 4.76 -21.05 -19.27
CA TYR A 53 4.96 -21.25 -17.82
C TYR A 53 5.53 -20.01 -17.13
N ALA A 54 6.40 -19.26 -17.81
CA ALA A 54 6.86 -17.97 -17.32
C ALA A 54 5.70 -16.95 -17.20
N ALA A 55 4.80 -16.90 -18.18
CA ALA A 55 3.62 -16.03 -18.13
C ALA A 55 2.67 -16.41 -16.97
N LEU A 56 2.43 -17.70 -16.75
CA LEU A 56 1.65 -18.16 -15.60
C LEU A 56 2.28 -17.70 -14.28
N THR A 57 3.61 -17.87 -14.12
CA THR A 57 4.35 -17.44 -12.93
C THR A 57 4.21 -15.93 -12.69
N ALA A 58 4.28 -15.13 -13.76
CA ALA A 58 4.10 -13.68 -13.68
C ALA A 58 2.67 -13.28 -13.26
N ILE A 59 1.64 -13.97 -13.77
CA ILE A 59 0.25 -13.76 -13.36
C ILE A 59 0.08 -14.08 -11.88
N PHE A 60 0.65 -15.20 -11.40
CA PHE A 60 0.64 -15.52 -9.97
C PHE A 60 1.35 -14.44 -9.13
N ALA A 61 2.50 -13.94 -9.58
CA ALA A 61 3.22 -12.87 -8.91
C ALA A 61 2.40 -11.56 -8.85
N ALA A 62 1.70 -11.19 -9.93
CA ALA A 62 0.83 -10.01 -9.95
C ALA A 62 -0.31 -10.11 -8.93
N ASN A 63 -0.98 -11.27 -8.87
CA ASN A 63 -2.03 -11.51 -7.88
C ASN A 63 -1.48 -11.50 -6.45
N LEU A 64 -0.25 -11.99 -6.23
CA LEU A 64 0.40 -11.92 -4.93
C LEU A 64 0.64 -10.47 -4.50
N VAL A 65 1.14 -9.61 -5.39
CA VAL A 65 1.31 -8.17 -5.12
C VAL A 65 -0.03 -7.51 -4.76
N LEU A 66 -1.10 -7.84 -5.50
CA LEU A 66 -2.43 -7.32 -5.22
C LEU A 66 -2.91 -7.71 -3.81
N VAL A 67 -2.74 -8.97 -3.42
CA VAL A 67 -3.09 -9.44 -2.07
C VAL A 67 -2.29 -8.71 -1.00
N LEU A 68 -0.97 -8.56 -1.19
CA LEU A 68 -0.12 -7.82 -0.26
C LEU A 68 -0.56 -6.36 -0.09
N TYR A 69 -0.94 -5.70 -1.18
CA TYR A 69 -1.49 -4.34 -1.14
C TYR A 69 -2.79 -4.29 -0.34
N ILE A 70 -3.74 -5.19 -0.61
CA ILE A 70 -5.03 -5.23 0.10
C ILE A 70 -4.81 -5.44 1.60
N VAL A 71 -3.98 -6.42 1.98
CA VAL A 71 -3.66 -6.67 3.40
C VAL A 71 -3.00 -5.45 4.04
N GLY A 72 -2.07 -4.79 3.34
CA GLY A 72 -1.45 -3.55 3.79
C GLY A 72 -2.48 -2.44 4.03
N ALA A 73 -3.39 -2.23 3.08
CA ALA A 73 -4.44 -1.22 3.14
C ALA A 73 -5.41 -1.49 4.31
N VAL A 74 -5.85 -2.72 4.51
CA VAL A 74 -6.75 -3.07 5.63
C VAL A 74 -6.08 -2.87 6.99
N ARG A 75 -4.79 -3.21 7.12
CA ARG A 75 -4.02 -2.98 8.36
C ARG A 75 -3.85 -1.50 8.65
N GLU A 76 -3.65 -0.68 7.62
CA GLU A 76 -3.57 0.77 7.75
C GLU A 76 -4.90 1.38 8.14
N GLU A 77 -6.00 1.00 7.48
CA GLU A 77 -7.35 1.44 7.81
C GLU A 77 -7.69 1.12 9.28
N SER A 78 -7.34 -0.08 9.73
CA SER A 78 -7.54 -0.51 11.12
C SER A 78 -6.77 0.36 12.12
N ARG A 79 -5.53 0.77 11.79
CA ARG A 79 -4.70 1.64 12.62
C ARG A 79 -5.23 3.06 12.68
N LEU A 80 -5.69 3.59 11.54
CA LEU A 80 -6.30 4.93 11.46
C LEU A 80 -7.56 4.99 12.34
N ARG A 81 -8.46 4.01 12.21
CA ARG A 81 -9.67 3.90 13.04
C ARG A 81 -9.36 3.80 14.54
N ALA A 82 -8.29 3.09 14.92
CA ALA A 82 -7.86 3.00 16.32
C ALA A 82 -7.32 4.33 16.86
N ARG A 83 -6.55 5.07 16.06
CA ARG A 83 -6.06 6.41 16.41
C ARG A 83 -7.19 7.42 16.57
N GLU A 84 -8.18 7.40 15.67
CA GLU A 84 -9.36 8.27 15.76
C GLU A 84 -10.14 8.04 17.07
N LYS A 85 -10.34 6.77 17.48
CA LYS A 85 -10.99 6.45 18.76
C LYS A 85 -10.23 7.03 19.96
N GLN A 86 -8.92 6.83 20.02
CA GLN A 86 -8.09 7.37 21.11
C GLN A 86 -8.13 8.90 21.18
N GLN A 87 -8.12 9.58 20.02
CA GLN A 87 -8.21 11.04 19.97
C GLN A 87 -9.60 11.56 20.40
N SER A 88 -10.66 10.80 20.16
CA SER A 88 -12.02 11.15 20.59
C SER A 88 -12.23 10.99 22.10
N GLU A 89 -11.63 9.97 22.72
CA GLU A 89 -11.71 9.74 24.17
C GLU A 89 -10.90 10.80 24.94
N SER A 90 -9.68 11.13 24.48
CA SER A 90 -8.84 12.18 25.07
C SER A 90 -9.47 13.58 25.05
N LYS A 91 -10.40 13.86 24.12
CA LYS A 91 -11.13 15.13 24.03
C LYS A 91 -12.40 15.16 24.89
N LYS A 92 -12.85 14.01 25.40
CA LYS A 92 -14.04 13.91 26.27
C LYS A 92 -13.68 14.03 27.76
N ASP A 93 -12.43 13.72 28.10
CA ASP A 93 -11.85 13.86 29.45
C ASP A 93 -11.27 15.26 29.75
N ARG A 94 -11.26 16.16 28.76
CA ARG A 94 -10.79 17.56 28.88
C ARG A 94 -11.94 18.53 28.72
#